data_AF-R7WHX2-F1
#
_entry.id   AF-R7WHX2-F1
#
_cell.length_a   1.000
_cell.length_b   1.000
_cell.length_c   1.000
_cell.angle_alpha   90.00
_cell.angle_beta   90.00
_cell.angle_gamma   90.00
#
_symmetry.space_group_name_H-M   'P 1'
#
loop_
_entity.id
_entity.type
_entity.pdbx_description
1 polymer ?
#
loop_
_entity_poly.entity_id
_entity_poly.type
_entity_poly.pdbx_seq_one_letter_code
_entity_poly.pdbx_strand_id
1 'polypeptide(L)'
;MGILAAIAIPFLPVQQTEARISWPQNNSPTGVTAPLVSYTPTDLEFGIPCVAVGESASAGGGTVVSTAPLGAAEPDRWALSARVTSGEGDQPRRLDVVVRNTVLLSVPVESLSGAGCVVSVSSTPTRTVAAVTGSGDGDVEQIFDRDLRPQMVGVFSGLDGAAPDGLRVDATLDTRFTTSPTVPKLAAMLLAVAATALALWSLHRLDAADGRRSRRFLPRSWWSFTRVDAVVVGVLALWHVIGANTSDDGYQLGMARAAGEAGYMANYFRWFGVPEAPFGTPYYDLLAAMTHVSTASVWMRLPALVAGLLAWWSISREVAPRLGAAVRRTSVPLWTGALVFLAFWLTFNTVCGRNRSSRLVCC
;
A
#
# COMPACT_ATOMS: atom_id res chain seq x y z
N MET A 1 -16.69 14.77 25.65
CA MET A 1 -16.86 13.40 25.13
C MET A 1 -16.33 13.24 23.70
N GLY A 2 -16.94 13.88 22.69
CA GLY A 2 -16.52 13.70 21.29
C GLY A 2 -15.03 13.97 21.03
N ILE A 3 -14.50 15.07 21.55
CA ILE A 3 -13.06 15.41 21.44
C ILE A 3 -12.17 14.33 22.06
N LEU A 4 -12.49 13.90 23.29
CA LEU A 4 -11.69 12.89 24.00
C LEU A 4 -11.73 11.54 23.27
N ALA A 5 -12.90 11.12 22.78
CA ALA A 5 -13.04 9.92 21.97
C ALA A 5 -12.22 10.03 20.67
N ALA A 6 -12.29 11.16 19.97
CA ALA A 6 -11.54 11.39 18.74
C ALA A 6 -10.02 11.33 18.96
N ILE A 7 -9.51 11.94 20.05
CA ILE A 7 -8.09 11.88 20.42
C ILE A 7 -7.66 10.46 20.79
N ALA A 8 -8.55 9.65 21.39
CA ALA A 8 -8.23 8.28 21.78
C ALA A 8 -8.15 7.31 20.59
N ILE A 9 -8.92 7.51 19.51
CA ILE A 9 -9.04 6.58 18.37
C ILE A 9 -7.69 6.08 17.82
N PRO A 10 -6.66 6.93 17.57
CA PRO A 10 -5.38 6.46 17.07
C PRO A 10 -4.65 5.49 17.99
N PHE A 11 -4.86 5.61 19.31
CA PHE A 11 -4.19 4.79 20.34
C PHE A 11 -4.97 3.52 20.70
N LEU A 12 -6.21 3.38 20.23
CA LEU A 12 -7.03 2.20 20.48
C LEU A 12 -6.58 1.01 19.63
N PRO A 13 -6.65 -0.21 20.18
CA PRO A 13 -6.07 -1.41 19.57
C PRO A 13 -6.78 -1.78 18.25
N VAL A 14 -6.02 -2.45 17.39
CA VAL A 14 -6.47 -3.04 16.12
C VAL A 14 -6.15 -4.52 16.11
N GLN A 15 -6.86 -5.30 15.29
CA GLN A 15 -6.54 -6.70 15.04
C GLN A 15 -5.77 -6.77 13.73
N GLN A 16 -4.54 -7.29 13.77
CA GLN A 16 -3.72 -7.52 12.58
C GLN A 16 -3.86 -8.98 12.15
N THR A 17 -3.99 -9.21 10.84
CA THR A 17 -3.93 -10.57 10.27
C THR A 17 -2.49 -10.87 9.89
N GLU A 18 -1.85 -11.77 10.64
CA GLU A 18 -0.47 -12.20 10.36
C GLU A 18 -0.45 -13.30 9.29
N ALA A 19 0.50 -13.20 8.36
CA ALA A 19 0.73 -14.20 7.33
C ALA A 19 2.18 -14.71 7.40
N ARG A 20 2.34 -16.01 7.23
CA ARG A 20 3.65 -16.69 7.22
C ARG A 20 3.73 -17.63 6.02
N ILE A 21 4.94 -17.80 5.51
CA ILE A 21 5.27 -18.81 4.51
C ILE A 21 6.14 -19.84 5.20
N SER A 22 5.68 -21.09 5.20
CA SER A 22 6.48 -22.25 5.58
C SER A 22 6.69 -23.13 4.34
N TRP A 23 7.94 -23.51 4.14
CA TRP A 23 8.41 -24.39 3.07
C TRP A 23 9.44 -25.35 3.66
N PRO A 24 9.55 -26.62 3.22
CA PRO A 24 8.85 -27.30 2.12
C PRO A 24 7.35 -27.53 2.33
N GLN A 25 6.59 -27.68 1.23
CA GLN A 25 5.17 -28.04 1.25
C GLN A 25 4.96 -29.45 0.67
N ASN A 26 4.02 -30.23 1.21
CA ASN A 26 3.70 -31.58 0.74
C ASN A 26 4.93 -32.52 0.67
N ASN A 27 5.89 -32.36 1.59
CA ASN A 27 7.14 -33.12 1.63
C ASN A 27 7.95 -33.09 0.31
N SER A 28 7.84 -31.99 -0.44
CA SER A 28 8.54 -31.79 -1.71
C SER A 28 9.36 -30.50 -1.69
N PRO A 29 10.61 -30.50 -2.17
CA PRO A 29 11.42 -29.29 -2.33
C PRO A 29 10.96 -28.42 -3.51
N THR A 30 9.79 -28.70 -4.10
CA THR A 30 9.22 -27.88 -5.18
C THR A 30 9.11 -26.42 -4.73
N GLY A 31 9.56 -25.52 -5.59
CA GLY A 31 9.54 -24.08 -5.31
C GLY A 31 8.12 -23.52 -5.21
N VAL A 32 7.95 -22.52 -4.35
CA VAL A 32 6.70 -21.77 -4.16
C VAL A 32 6.90 -20.31 -4.55
N THR A 33 5.96 -19.74 -5.31
CA THR A 33 5.99 -18.33 -5.72
C THR A 33 5.16 -17.48 -4.77
N ALA A 34 5.79 -16.48 -4.16
CA ALA A 34 5.15 -15.56 -3.23
C ALA A 34 5.81 -14.17 -3.32
N PRO A 35 5.50 -13.40 -4.39
CA PRO A 35 6.06 -12.06 -4.57
C PRO A 35 5.57 -11.09 -3.49
N LEU A 36 6.48 -10.62 -2.64
CA LEU A 36 6.16 -9.67 -1.58
C LEU A 36 6.11 -8.24 -2.12
N VAL A 37 4.98 -7.55 -1.91
CA VAL A 37 4.83 -6.12 -2.23
C VAL A 37 5.79 -5.25 -1.38
N SER A 38 6.03 -5.66 -0.14
CA SER A 38 6.98 -5.03 0.79
C SER A 38 8.44 -5.41 0.53
N TYR A 39 8.71 -6.25 -0.49
CA TYR A 39 9.99 -6.83 -0.90
C TYR A 39 10.63 -7.79 0.11
N THR A 40 10.65 -7.46 1.40
CA THR A 40 11.33 -8.23 2.44
C THR A 40 10.35 -8.71 3.51
N PRO A 41 10.48 -9.94 4.03
CA PRO A 41 9.75 -10.38 5.22
C PRO A 41 10.17 -9.57 6.47
N THR A 42 9.38 -9.60 7.54
CA THR A 42 9.79 -9.01 8.82
C THR A 42 10.83 -9.87 9.54
N ASP A 43 10.69 -11.18 9.41
CA ASP A 43 11.55 -12.19 10.00
C ASP A 43 11.69 -13.36 9.00
N LEU A 44 12.91 -13.82 8.80
CA LEU A 44 13.21 -14.95 7.94
C LEU A 44 14.13 -15.92 8.66
N GLU A 45 13.70 -17.17 8.76
CA GLU A 45 14.52 -18.28 9.22
C GLU A 45 14.64 -19.32 8.12
N PHE A 46 15.82 -19.90 7.99
CA PHE A 46 15.99 -21.15 7.25
C PHE A 46 16.93 -22.10 7.98
N GLY A 47 16.64 -23.38 7.82
CA GLY A 47 17.45 -24.50 8.27
C GLY A 47 17.64 -25.46 7.11
N ILE A 48 18.88 -25.67 6.71
CA ILE A 48 19.27 -26.59 5.65
C ILE A 48 20.05 -27.72 6.33
N PRO A 49 19.51 -28.94 6.39
CA PRO A 49 20.24 -30.06 6.95
C PRO A 49 21.45 -30.36 6.05
N CYS A 50 22.61 -30.65 6.64
CA CYS A 50 23.85 -30.82 5.88
C CYS A 50 23.78 -31.97 4.85
N VAL A 51 22.89 -32.94 5.05
CA VAL A 51 22.59 -33.99 4.06
C VAL A 51 22.09 -33.41 2.74
N ALA A 52 21.25 -32.38 2.77
CA ALA A 52 20.75 -31.72 1.55
C ALA A 52 21.86 -30.99 0.79
N VAL A 53 22.84 -30.45 1.52
CA VAL A 53 24.04 -29.84 0.93
C VAL A 53 24.91 -30.91 0.27
N GLY A 54 25.07 -32.06 0.91
CA GLY A 54 25.78 -33.22 0.36
C GLY A 54 25.12 -33.82 -0.88
N GLU A 55 23.79 -33.91 -0.91
CA GLU A 55 23.02 -34.34 -2.08
C GLU A 55 23.24 -33.39 -3.27
N SER A 56 23.13 -32.08 -3.05
CA SER A 56 23.40 -31.08 -4.08
C SER A 56 24.85 -31.16 -4.57
N ALA A 57 25.83 -31.34 -3.68
CA ALA A 57 27.23 -31.51 -4.04
C ALA A 57 27.47 -32.76 -4.90
N SER A 58 26.80 -33.87 -4.56
CA SER A 58 26.88 -35.14 -5.29
C SER A 58 26.25 -35.06 -6.69
N ALA A 59 25.23 -34.21 -6.86
CA ALA A 59 24.59 -33.92 -8.14
C ALA A 59 25.40 -32.95 -9.03
N GLY A 60 26.58 -32.51 -8.61
CA GLY A 60 27.44 -31.58 -9.37
C GLY A 60 27.44 -30.14 -8.87
N GLY A 61 26.76 -29.86 -7.75
CA GLY A 61 26.57 -28.53 -7.19
C GLY A 61 25.25 -27.88 -7.64
N GLY A 62 25.03 -26.64 -7.21
CA GLY A 62 23.81 -25.89 -7.54
C GLY A 62 23.17 -25.22 -6.34
N THR A 63 22.03 -24.58 -6.58
CA THR A 63 21.27 -23.88 -5.53
C THR A 63 20.46 -24.86 -4.69
N VAL A 64 20.75 -24.91 -3.39
CA VAL A 64 19.98 -25.71 -2.43
C VAL A 64 18.68 -24.98 -2.09
N VAL A 65 18.76 -23.70 -1.74
CA VAL A 65 17.62 -22.83 -1.45
C VAL A 65 17.90 -21.41 -1.93
N SER A 66 16.90 -20.74 -2.50
CA SER A 66 16.96 -19.30 -2.80
C SER A 66 15.61 -18.61 -2.62
N THR A 67 15.64 -17.33 -2.26
CA THR A 67 14.44 -16.47 -2.21
C THR A 67 14.08 -15.85 -3.56
N ALA A 68 14.83 -16.17 -4.62
CA ALA A 68 14.58 -15.79 -6.01
C ALA A 68 14.59 -17.02 -6.94
N PRO A 69 13.94 -16.94 -8.12
CA PRO A 69 13.90 -18.04 -9.06
C PRO A 69 15.31 -18.46 -9.49
N LEU A 70 15.47 -19.75 -9.76
CA LEU A 70 16.70 -20.27 -10.35
C LEU A 70 16.92 -19.62 -11.72
N GLY A 71 18.12 -19.09 -11.96
CA GLY A 71 18.44 -18.35 -13.19
C GLY A 71 18.01 -16.88 -13.21
N ALA A 72 17.50 -16.34 -12.09
CA ALA A 72 17.29 -14.89 -11.96
C ALA A 72 18.60 -14.13 -12.21
N ALA A 73 18.51 -12.94 -12.83
CA ALA A 73 19.67 -12.09 -13.07
C ALA A 73 20.15 -11.46 -11.75
N GLU A 74 21.46 -11.54 -11.48
CA GLU A 74 22.10 -10.97 -10.26
C GLU A 74 21.36 -11.34 -8.95
N PRO A 75 21.07 -12.63 -8.68
CA PRO A 75 20.25 -13.00 -7.52
C PRO A 75 20.96 -12.63 -6.21
N ASP A 76 22.29 -12.73 -6.18
CA ASP A 76 23.14 -12.39 -5.03
C ASP A 76 22.95 -10.93 -4.58
N ARG A 77 22.54 -10.02 -5.47
CA ARG A 77 22.35 -8.60 -5.17
C ARG A 77 21.13 -8.31 -4.32
N TRP A 78 20.08 -9.12 -4.43
CA TRP A 78 18.77 -8.82 -3.84
C TRP A 78 18.23 -9.95 -2.99
N ALA A 79 18.40 -11.18 -3.44
CA ALA A 79 17.88 -12.37 -2.81
C ALA A 79 18.90 -12.98 -1.85
N LEU A 80 18.44 -13.98 -1.12
CA LEU A 80 19.30 -14.92 -0.43
C LEU A 80 19.47 -16.16 -1.30
N SER A 81 20.70 -16.65 -1.41
CA SER A 81 21.05 -17.87 -2.13
C SER A 81 21.98 -18.71 -1.26
N ALA A 82 21.57 -19.96 -1.01
CA ALA A 82 22.43 -21.01 -0.48
C ALA A 82 22.77 -21.95 -1.64
N ARG A 83 24.03 -21.96 -2.07
CA ARG A 83 24.48 -22.73 -3.24
C ARG A 83 25.77 -23.47 -2.97
N VAL A 84 25.85 -24.67 -3.52
CA VAL A 84 27.09 -25.44 -3.59
C VAL A 84 27.81 -25.07 -4.88
N THR A 85 29.03 -24.57 -4.75
CA THR A 85 29.89 -24.28 -5.89
C THR A 85 30.41 -25.58 -6.52
N SER A 86 30.47 -25.60 -7.85
CA SER A 86 31.17 -26.65 -8.57
C SER A 86 32.66 -26.52 -8.24
N GLY A 87 33.27 -27.57 -7.69
CA GLY A 87 34.72 -27.56 -7.44
C GLY A 87 35.46 -27.38 -8.76
N GLU A 88 36.36 -26.40 -8.83
CA GLU A 88 37.15 -26.10 -10.02
C GLU A 88 38.63 -26.40 -9.72
N GLY A 89 39.20 -27.38 -10.44
CA GLY A 89 40.58 -27.83 -10.20
C GLY A 89 40.75 -28.53 -8.84
N ASP A 90 41.72 -28.08 -8.05
CA ASP A 90 42.11 -28.65 -6.74
C ASP A 90 41.35 -27.99 -5.56
N GLN A 91 40.37 -27.12 -5.84
CA GLN A 91 39.58 -26.44 -4.80
C GLN A 91 38.41 -27.33 -4.35
N PRO A 92 38.23 -27.54 -3.02
CA PRO A 92 37.10 -28.30 -2.51
C PRO A 92 35.77 -27.59 -2.82
N ARG A 93 34.69 -28.37 -2.95
CA ARG A 93 33.35 -27.79 -3.12
C ARG A 93 32.99 -27.00 -1.88
N ARG A 94 32.36 -25.84 -2.04
CA ARG A 94 31.94 -25.01 -0.91
C ARG A 94 30.46 -24.72 -0.94
N LEU A 95 29.85 -24.70 0.24
CA LEU A 95 28.55 -24.09 0.44
C LEU A 95 28.75 -22.59 0.68
N ASP A 96 28.22 -21.78 -0.22
CA ASP A 96 28.14 -20.33 -0.06
C ASP A 96 26.71 -19.93 0.25
N VAL A 97 26.54 -19.18 1.33
CA VAL A 97 25.29 -18.50 1.68
C VAL A 97 25.49 -17.02 1.49
N VAL A 98 24.81 -16.44 0.49
CA VAL A 98 25.00 -15.05 0.08
C VAL A 98 23.67 -14.31 0.18
N VAL A 99 23.72 -13.08 0.69
CA VAL A 99 22.58 -12.17 0.68
C VAL A 99 23.05 -10.75 0.40
N ARG A 100 22.39 -10.04 -0.51
CA ARG A 100 22.69 -8.63 -0.84
C ARG A 100 24.20 -8.36 -1.05
N ASN A 101 24.85 -9.20 -1.85
CA ASN A 101 26.30 -9.20 -2.14
C ASN A 101 27.19 -9.34 -0.91
N THR A 102 26.65 -9.86 0.19
CA THR A 102 27.39 -10.19 1.41
C THR A 102 27.41 -11.71 1.56
N VAL A 103 28.61 -12.28 1.62
CA VAL A 103 28.78 -13.69 1.98
C VAL A 103 28.55 -13.83 3.48
N LEU A 104 27.46 -14.49 3.87
CA LEU A 104 27.12 -14.76 5.27
C LEU A 104 27.87 -15.96 5.82
N LEU A 105 28.05 -16.97 4.99
CA LEU A 105 28.74 -18.20 5.33
C LEU A 105 29.40 -18.75 4.06
N SER A 106 30.62 -19.25 4.18
CA SER A 106 31.29 -19.99 3.13
C SER A 106 32.09 -21.10 3.81
N VAL A 107 31.72 -22.35 3.59
CA VAL A 107 32.29 -23.52 4.29
C VAL A 107 32.54 -24.66 3.30
N PRO A 108 33.65 -25.43 3.45
CA PRO A 108 33.84 -26.65 2.67
C PRO A 108 32.67 -27.63 2.88
N VAL A 109 32.24 -28.32 1.82
CA VAL A 109 31.16 -29.30 1.94
C VAL A 109 31.61 -30.49 2.81
N GLU A 110 32.90 -30.81 2.77
CA GLU A 110 33.50 -31.92 3.52
C GLU A 110 33.46 -31.69 5.03
N SER A 111 33.46 -30.41 5.49
CA SER A 111 33.31 -30.07 6.91
C SER A 111 31.86 -30.15 7.40
N LEU A 112 30.88 -30.28 6.50
CA LEU A 112 29.46 -30.41 6.83
C LEU A 112 29.09 -31.87 7.09
N SER A 113 29.75 -32.49 8.07
CA SER A 113 29.54 -33.87 8.49
C SER A 113 28.90 -33.93 9.89
N GLY A 114 28.25 -35.05 10.25
CA GLY A 114 27.67 -35.26 11.58
C GLY A 114 26.16 -35.49 11.59
N ALA A 115 25.72 -36.40 12.47
CA ALA A 115 24.30 -36.70 12.65
C ALA A 115 23.63 -35.53 13.40
N GLY A 116 22.90 -34.69 12.66
CA GLY A 116 22.27 -33.47 13.18
C GLY A 116 22.93 -32.17 12.73
N CYS A 117 23.86 -32.22 11.79
CA CYS A 117 24.46 -31.02 11.19
C CYS A 117 23.39 -30.19 10.45
N VAL A 118 23.27 -28.90 10.80
CA VAL A 118 22.32 -27.95 10.20
C VAL A 118 23.01 -26.62 9.89
N VAL A 119 22.81 -26.12 8.68
CA VAL A 119 23.14 -24.75 8.30
C VAL A 119 21.90 -23.90 8.51
N SER A 120 21.97 -22.95 9.44
CA SER A 120 20.86 -22.08 9.79
C SER A 120 21.18 -20.62 9.53
N VAL A 121 20.14 -19.85 9.19
CA VAL A 121 20.24 -18.40 9.14
C VAL A 121 18.94 -17.79 9.64
N SER A 122 19.08 -16.74 10.44
CA SER A 122 17.99 -15.90 10.90
C SER A 122 18.25 -14.47 10.46
N SER A 123 17.26 -13.79 9.88
CA SER A 123 17.38 -12.42 9.38
C SER A 123 16.20 -11.56 9.83
N THR A 124 16.50 -10.54 10.61
CA THR A 124 15.58 -9.57 11.20
C THR A 124 15.98 -8.14 10.78
N PRO A 125 15.17 -7.11 11.06
CA PRO A 125 15.50 -5.73 10.69
C PRO A 125 16.76 -5.19 11.40
N THR A 126 17.17 -5.79 12.51
CA THR A 126 18.31 -5.33 13.33
C THR A 126 19.55 -6.20 13.17
N ARG A 127 19.38 -7.49 12.83
CA ARG A 127 20.47 -8.46 12.81
C ARG A 127 20.21 -9.59 11.82
N THR A 128 21.27 -10.07 11.19
CA THR A 128 21.30 -11.36 10.48
C THR A 128 22.38 -12.27 11.07
N VAL A 129 22.04 -13.51 11.36
CA VAL A 129 22.95 -14.53 11.90
C VAL A 129 22.99 -15.70 10.94
N ALA A 130 24.17 -16.21 10.65
CA ALA A 130 24.38 -17.44 9.90
C ALA A 130 25.25 -18.40 10.69
N ALA A 131 24.81 -19.65 10.84
CA ALA A 131 25.49 -20.63 11.66
C ALA A 131 25.50 -22.03 11.02
N VAL A 132 26.52 -22.80 11.36
CA VAL A 132 26.58 -24.25 11.17
C VAL A 132 26.63 -24.85 12.56
N THR A 133 25.66 -25.71 12.88
CA THR A 133 25.59 -26.40 14.17
C THR A 133 25.61 -27.90 13.97
N GLY A 134 26.17 -28.65 14.92
CA GLY A 134 26.23 -30.12 14.88
C GLY A 134 27.21 -30.66 13.83
N SER A 135 28.16 -29.84 13.37
CA SER A 135 29.22 -30.25 12.46
C SER A 135 30.32 -31.04 13.20
N GLY A 136 30.87 -32.06 12.54
CA GLY A 136 32.02 -32.82 13.03
C GLY A 136 33.30 -32.00 13.18
N ASP A 137 33.42 -30.89 12.45
CA ASP A 137 34.58 -29.96 12.51
C ASP A 137 34.36 -28.80 13.49
N GLY A 138 33.21 -28.78 14.18
CA GLY A 138 32.82 -27.77 15.15
C GLY A 138 31.81 -26.76 14.62
N ASP A 139 31.12 -26.10 15.55
CA ASP A 139 30.09 -25.12 15.24
C ASP A 139 30.70 -23.78 14.81
N VAL A 140 30.09 -23.15 13.80
CA VAL A 140 30.49 -21.85 13.26
C VAL A 140 29.31 -20.90 13.37
N GLU A 141 29.54 -19.66 13.80
CA GLU A 141 28.52 -18.62 13.84
C GLU A 141 29.09 -17.29 13.31
N GLN A 142 28.32 -16.61 12.47
CA GLN A 142 28.60 -15.27 11.97
C GLN A 142 27.41 -14.36 12.25
N ILE A 143 27.68 -13.22 12.89
CA ILE A 143 26.67 -12.24 13.28
C ILE A 143 26.91 -10.94 12.53
N PHE A 144 25.84 -10.42 11.91
CA PHE A 144 25.82 -9.15 11.21
C PHE A 144 24.76 -8.24 11.85
N ASP A 145 25.18 -7.25 12.64
CA ASP A 145 24.29 -6.28 13.30
C ASP A 145 23.82 -5.16 12.33
N ARG A 146 23.17 -5.55 11.24
CA ARG A 146 22.55 -4.65 10.24
C ARG A 146 21.42 -5.36 9.48
N ASP A 147 20.56 -4.58 8.81
CA ASP A 147 19.48 -5.13 7.98
C ASP A 147 20.01 -5.75 6.68
N LEU A 148 20.08 -7.08 6.64
CA LEU A 148 20.42 -7.87 5.47
C LEU A 148 19.24 -8.73 4.98
N ARG A 149 18.01 -8.40 5.38
CA ARG A 149 16.83 -9.18 4.96
C ARG A 149 16.77 -9.24 3.43
N PRO A 150 16.60 -10.44 2.85
CA PRO A 150 16.57 -10.59 1.41
C PRO A 150 15.25 -10.09 0.83
N GLN A 151 15.32 -9.65 -0.42
CA GLN A 151 14.15 -9.61 -1.26
C GLN A 151 13.66 -11.05 -1.50
N MET A 152 12.37 -11.26 -1.30
CA MET A 152 11.73 -12.56 -1.44
C MET A 152 10.60 -12.47 -2.46
N VAL A 153 10.72 -13.27 -3.51
CA VAL A 153 9.65 -13.48 -4.50
C VAL A 153 9.08 -14.89 -4.48
N GLY A 154 9.58 -15.71 -3.56
CA GLY A 154 9.23 -17.11 -3.37
C GLY A 154 10.33 -17.83 -2.59
N VAL A 155 10.20 -19.14 -2.49
CA VAL A 155 11.26 -20.05 -2.04
C VAL A 155 11.47 -21.05 -3.15
N PHE A 156 12.70 -21.14 -3.66
CA PHE A 156 13.06 -21.98 -4.81
C PHE A 156 14.21 -22.89 -4.40
N SER A 157 14.24 -24.09 -4.95
CA SER A 157 15.27 -25.09 -4.69
C SER A 157 15.63 -25.79 -5.99
N GLY A 158 16.91 -26.16 -6.13
CA GLY A 158 17.40 -27.06 -7.16
C GLY A 158 17.52 -28.51 -6.67
N LEU A 159 16.99 -28.83 -5.49
CA LEU A 159 16.89 -30.21 -5.00
C LEU A 159 15.72 -30.93 -5.69
N ASP A 160 15.93 -32.20 -6.00
CA ASP A 160 14.92 -33.09 -6.58
C ASP A 160 14.47 -34.15 -5.57
N GLY A 161 13.29 -34.74 -5.81
CA GLY A 161 12.79 -35.86 -5.00
C GLY A 161 11.99 -35.44 -3.76
N ALA A 162 12.13 -36.20 -2.68
CA ALA A 162 11.47 -35.92 -1.40
C ALA A 162 12.26 -34.87 -0.62
N ALA A 163 11.59 -34.01 0.13
CA ALA A 163 12.25 -33.02 0.95
C ALA A 163 13.06 -33.71 2.08
N PRO A 164 14.35 -33.40 2.25
CA PRO A 164 15.13 -33.92 3.36
C PRO A 164 14.57 -33.50 4.72
N ASP A 165 14.58 -34.41 5.69
CA ASP A 165 14.13 -34.13 7.05
C ASP A 165 14.94 -32.98 7.68
N GLY A 166 14.22 -32.00 8.23
CA GLY A 166 14.82 -30.81 8.84
C GLY A 166 15.08 -29.64 7.88
N LEU A 167 14.84 -29.82 6.57
CA LEU A 167 14.81 -28.69 5.63
C LEU A 167 13.60 -27.81 5.95
N ARG A 168 13.85 -26.55 6.28
CA ARG A 168 12.80 -25.58 6.60
C ARG A 168 13.17 -24.18 6.15
N VAL A 169 12.17 -23.43 5.71
CA VAL A 169 12.20 -22.00 5.49
C VAL A 169 10.90 -21.44 6.06
N ASP A 170 11.03 -20.57 7.03
CA ASP A 170 9.92 -19.88 7.69
C ASP A 170 10.10 -18.37 7.50
N ALA A 171 9.16 -17.73 6.81
CA ALA A 171 9.17 -16.29 6.56
C ALA A 171 7.90 -15.64 7.12
N THR A 172 8.06 -14.72 8.07
CA THR A 172 6.97 -13.90 8.57
C THR A 172 6.79 -12.69 7.66
N LEU A 173 5.59 -12.54 7.08
CA LEU A 173 5.33 -11.50 6.10
C LEU A 173 4.96 -10.18 6.77
N ASP A 174 5.35 -9.06 6.14
CA ASP A 174 4.99 -7.74 6.59
C ASP A 174 3.53 -7.41 6.25
N THR A 175 2.63 -7.71 7.18
CA THR A 175 1.18 -7.50 7.08
C THR A 175 0.69 -6.31 7.90
N ARG A 176 1.58 -5.40 8.30
CA ARG A 176 1.30 -4.34 9.30
C ARG A 176 0.10 -3.43 8.97
N PHE A 177 -0.25 -3.31 7.69
CA PHE A 177 -1.36 -2.48 7.23
C PHE A 177 -2.68 -3.24 7.08
N THR A 178 -2.63 -4.58 7.08
CA THR A 178 -3.82 -5.44 6.97
C THR A 178 -4.44 -5.62 8.35
N THR A 179 -5.23 -4.64 8.75
CA THR A 179 -5.80 -4.55 10.10
C THR A 179 -7.29 -4.25 10.08
N SER A 180 -7.99 -4.68 11.13
CA SER A 180 -9.40 -4.33 11.38
C SER A 180 -9.56 -3.66 12.76
N PRO A 181 -10.53 -2.74 12.91
CA PRO A 181 -10.76 -2.09 14.19
C PRO A 181 -11.30 -3.09 15.21
N THR A 182 -10.75 -3.07 16.44
CA THR A 182 -11.35 -3.80 17.56
C THR A 182 -12.69 -3.17 17.97
N VAL A 183 -13.52 -3.93 18.70
CA VAL A 183 -14.78 -3.44 19.27
C VAL A 183 -14.64 -2.10 20.04
N PRO A 184 -13.67 -1.91 20.97
CA PRO A 184 -13.51 -0.62 21.64
C PRO A 184 -13.13 0.51 20.68
N LYS A 185 -12.30 0.25 19.66
CA LYS A 185 -11.95 1.25 18.63
C LYS A 185 -13.18 1.66 17.84
N LEU A 186 -13.99 0.68 17.41
CA LEU A 186 -15.24 0.93 16.68
C LEU A 186 -16.25 1.71 17.54
N ALA A 187 -16.42 1.34 18.81
CA ALA A 187 -17.30 2.05 19.74
C ALA A 187 -16.85 3.50 19.96
N ALA A 188 -15.56 3.76 20.11
CA ALA A 188 -15.02 5.11 20.23
C ALA A 188 -15.23 5.94 18.95
N MET A 189 -15.07 5.36 17.77
CA MET A 189 -15.37 6.01 16.49
C MET A 189 -16.85 6.42 16.41
N LEU A 190 -17.76 5.49 16.69
CA LEU A 190 -19.20 5.76 16.68
C LEU A 190 -19.59 6.82 17.72
N LEU A 191 -19.02 6.74 18.93
CA LEU A 191 -19.24 7.72 19.99
C LEU A 191 -18.72 9.10 19.59
N ALA A 192 -17.54 9.19 18.95
CA ALA A 192 -16.98 10.46 18.49
C ALA A 192 -17.92 11.13 17.47
N VAL A 193 -18.41 10.37 16.49
CA VAL A 193 -19.37 10.85 15.47
C VAL A 193 -20.68 11.28 16.13
N ALA A 194 -21.29 10.42 16.94
CA ALA A 194 -22.57 10.70 17.59
C ALA A 194 -22.49 11.90 18.55
N ALA A 195 -21.43 12.00 19.36
CA ALA A 195 -21.23 13.12 20.26
C ALA A 195 -20.98 14.44 19.51
N THR A 196 -20.30 14.39 18.36
CA THR A 196 -20.08 15.56 17.50
C THR A 196 -21.39 16.02 16.86
N ALA A 197 -22.18 15.08 16.32
CA ALA A 197 -23.50 15.38 15.77
C ALA A 197 -24.43 15.99 16.83
N LEU A 198 -24.45 15.43 18.05
CA LEU A 198 -25.21 15.97 19.17
C LEU A 198 -24.72 17.36 19.57
N ALA A 199 -23.40 17.59 19.63
CA ALA A 199 -22.84 18.90 19.94
C ALA A 199 -23.21 19.96 18.90
N LEU A 200 -23.14 19.64 17.60
CA LEU A 200 -23.58 20.53 16.53
C LEU A 200 -25.08 20.81 16.57
N TRP A 201 -25.88 19.79 16.91
CA TRP A 201 -27.32 19.96 17.10
C TRP A 201 -27.63 20.87 18.31
N SER A 202 -26.96 20.68 19.44
CA SER A 202 -27.10 21.56 20.61
C SER A 202 -26.66 22.99 20.30
N LEU A 203 -25.56 23.17 19.57
CA LEU A 203 -25.12 24.48 19.10
C LEU A 203 -26.18 25.14 18.21
N HIS A 204 -26.76 24.38 17.27
CA HIS A 204 -27.86 24.87 16.43
C HIS A 204 -29.10 25.30 17.25
N ARG A 205 -29.39 24.61 18.37
CA ARG A 205 -30.48 25.01 19.29
C ARG A 205 -30.16 26.27 20.07
N LEU A 206 -28.91 26.47 20.50
CA LEU A 206 -28.46 27.70 21.14
C LEU A 206 -28.55 28.89 20.17
N ASP A 207 -28.06 28.73 18.94
CA ASP A 207 -28.15 29.77 17.90
C ASP A 207 -29.61 30.16 17.58
N ALA A 208 -30.54 29.19 17.66
CA ALA A 208 -31.96 29.44 17.45
C ALA A 208 -32.63 30.16 18.63
N ALA A 209 -32.10 29.99 19.85
CA ALA A 209 -32.59 30.66 21.05
C ALA A 209 -32.23 32.17 21.07
N ASP A 210 -31.13 32.56 20.44
CA ASP A 210 -30.69 33.96 20.26
C ASP A 210 -31.62 34.81 19.35
N GLY A 211 -32.80 34.29 18.98
CA GLY A 211 -33.80 35.00 18.17
C GLY A 211 -33.40 35.18 16.70
N ARG A 212 -32.21 34.75 16.29
CA ARG A 212 -31.80 34.67 14.89
C ARG A 212 -32.51 33.50 14.24
N ARG A 213 -33.72 33.73 13.71
CA ARG A 213 -34.44 32.73 12.90
C ARG A 213 -33.51 32.23 11.78
N SER A 214 -33.48 30.92 11.56
CA SER A 214 -32.74 30.36 10.43
C SER A 214 -33.22 31.05 9.15
N ARG A 215 -32.32 31.79 8.51
CA ARG A 215 -32.56 32.22 7.13
C ARG A 215 -32.63 30.92 6.31
N ARG A 216 -33.60 30.83 5.40
CA ARG A 216 -33.90 29.64 4.57
C ARG A 216 -32.62 28.83 4.26
N PHE A 217 -32.68 27.50 4.43
CA PHE A 217 -31.53 26.60 4.26
C PHE A 217 -30.77 26.88 2.95
N LEU A 218 -31.50 27.14 1.87
CA LEU A 218 -30.97 27.68 0.63
C LEU A 218 -31.66 29.01 0.27
N PRO A 219 -30.91 30.03 -0.19
CA PRO A 219 -31.49 31.24 -0.75
C PRO A 219 -32.45 30.97 -1.90
N ARG A 220 -33.43 31.84 -2.13
CA ARG A 220 -34.37 31.72 -3.27
C ARG A 220 -33.65 31.69 -4.63
N SER A 221 -32.45 32.27 -4.71
CA SER A 221 -31.60 32.27 -5.90
C SER A 221 -31.10 30.87 -6.29
N TRP A 222 -31.02 29.90 -5.37
CA TRP A 222 -30.64 28.52 -5.71
C TRP A 222 -31.60 27.85 -6.70
N TRP A 223 -32.85 28.30 -6.75
CA TRP A 223 -33.87 27.77 -7.64
C TRP A 223 -33.99 28.56 -8.95
N SER A 224 -33.19 29.62 -9.12
CA SER A 224 -33.12 30.34 -10.39
C SER A 224 -32.11 29.66 -11.31
N PHE A 225 -32.40 29.67 -12.62
CA PHE A 225 -31.51 29.16 -13.65
C PHE A 225 -31.29 30.26 -14.69
N THR A 226 -30.04 30.62 -14.93
CA THR A 226 -29.66 31.72 -15.83
C THR A 226 -28.96 31.20 -17.09
N ARG A 227 -28.80 32.06 -18.09
CA ARG A 227 -28.07 31.70 -19.32
C ARG A 227 -26.60 31.35 -19.05
N VAL A 228 -25.97 32.00 -18.07
CA VAL A 228 -24.59 31.70 -17.67
C VAL A 228 -24.50 30.28 -17.11
N ASP A 229 -25.48 29.89 -16.29
CA ASP A 229 -25.55 28.55 -15.72
C ASP A 229 -25.69 27.50 -16.82
N ALA A 230 -26.55 27.75 -17.82
CA ALA A 230 -26.71 26.87 -18.97
C ALA A 230 -25.39 26.65 -19.72
N VAL A 231 -24.60 27.71 -19.92
CA VAL A 231 -23.29 27.62 -20.58
C VAL A 231 -22.31 26.83 -19.71
N VAL A 232 -22.17 27.14 -18.42
CA VAL A 232 -21.21 26.45 -17.55
C VAL A 232 -21.56 24.97 -17.43
N VAL A 233 -22.82 24.63 -17.15
CA VAL A 233 -23.29 23.24 -17.04
C VAL A 233 -23.10 22.51 -18.37
N GLY A 234 -23.46 23.13 -19.49
CA GLY A 234 -23.30 22.54 -20.82
C GLY A 234 -21.83 22.26 -21.17
N VAL A 235 -20.93 23.21 -20.88
CA VAL A 235 -19.49 23.03 -21.11
C VAL A 235 -18.91 21.96 -20.20
N LEU A 236 -19.28 21.93 -18.91
CA LEU A 236 -18.84 20.88 -17.98
C LEU A 236 -19.32 19.50 -18.41
N ALA A 237 -20.58 19.36 -18.82
CA ALA A 237 -21.14 18.10 -19.29
C ALA A 237 -20.48 17.63 -20.59
N LEU A 238 -20.27 18.54 -21.55
CA LEU A 238 -19.57 18.23 -22.79
C LEU A 238 -18.13 17.78 -22.48
N TRP A 239 -17.41 18.55 -21.67
CA TRP A 239 -16.02 18.26 -21.34
C TRP A 239 -15.85 17.02 -20.45
N HIS A 240 -16.86 16.63 -19.69
CA HIS A 240 -16.85 15.36 -18.96
C HIS A 240 -16.79 14.16 -19.91
N VAL A 241 -17.39 14.28 -21.10
CA VAL A 241 -17.40 13.22 -22.12
C VAL A 241 -16.18 13.27 -23.03
N ILE A 242 -15.83 14.46 -23.55
CA ILE A 242 -14.76 14.60 -24.57
C ILE A 242 -13.44 15.15 -24.03
N GLY A 243 -13.44 15.70 -22.82
CA GLY A 243 -12.31 16.42 -22.25
C GLY A 243 -11.20 15.49 -21.77
N ALA A 244 -9.97 16.01 -21.81
CA ALA A 244 -8.78 15.28 -21.42
C ALA A 244 -8.79 14.87 -19.94
N ASN A 245 -8.25 13.68 -19.69
CA ASN A 245 -8.00 13.11 -18.37
C ASN A 245 -6.75 13.72 -17.72
N THR A 246 -6.60 13.54 -16.41
CA THR A 246 -5.36 13.96 -15.72
C THR A 246 -4.33 12.82 -15.72
N SER A 247 -3.06 13.14 -15.44
CA SER A 247 -1.96 12.15 -15.48
C SER A 247 -2.12 11.03 -14.44
N ASP A 248 -2.77 11.32 -13.32
CA ASP A 248 -2.86 10.41 -12.17
C ASP A 248 -4.16 9.59 -12.16
N ASP A 249 -5.02 9.72 -13.17
CA ASP A 249 -6.30 9.01 -13.23
C ASP A 249 -6.11 7.49 -13.19
N GLY A 250 -5.15 6.98 -13.98
CA GLY A 250 -4.81 5.56 -13.98
C GLY A 250 -4.16 5.12 -12.67
N TYR A 251 -3.42 6.01 -12.02
CA TYR A 251 -2.78 5.76 -10.74
C TYR A 251 -3.83 5.56 -9.63
N GLN A 252 -4.78 6.49 -9.53
CA GLN A 252 -5.88 6.43 -8.56
C GLN A 252 -6.84 5.26 -8.84
N LEU A 253 -7.18 5.01 -10.11
CA LEU A 253 -8.01 3.88 -10.49
C LEU A 253 -7.35 2.54 -10.14
N GLY A 254 -6.04 2.42 -10.36
CA GLY A 254 -5.27 1.23 -9.98
C GLY A 254 -5.33 0.96 -8.48
N MET A 255 -5.08 1.99 -7.66
CA MET A 255 -5.20 1.89 -6.20
C MET A 255 -6.62 1.53 -5.75
N ALA A 256 -7.64 2.21 -6.29
CA ALA A 256 -9.04 1.99 -5.93
C ALA A 256 -9.51 0.56 -6.25
N ARG A 257 -9.07 -0.01 -7.39
CA ARG A 257 -9.40 -1.39 -7.78
C ARG A 257 -8.70 -2.43 -6.90
N ALA A 258 -7.47 -2.16 -6.47
CA ALA A 258 -6.71 -3.08 -5.63
C ALA A 258 -7.14 -3.04 -4.15
N ALA A 259 -7.69 -1.92 -3.69
CA ALA A 259 -8.01 -1.69 -2.27
C ALA A 259 -8.98 -2.70 -1.67
N GLY A 260 -9.97 -3.17 -2.45
CA GLY A 260 -10.95 -4.16 -1.99
C GLY A 260 -10.31 -5.48 -1.56
N GLU A 261 -9.46 -6.05 -2.43
CA GLU A 261 -8.76 -7.32 -2.17
C GLU A 261 -7.58 -7.14 -1.19
N ALA A 262 -6.91 -5.98 -1.22
CA ALA A 262 -5.82 -5.68 -0.30
C ALA A 262 -6.31 -5.51 1.16
N GLY A 263 -7.59 -5.17 1.36
CA GLY A 263 -8.17 -4.89 2.67
C GLY A 263 -7.78 -3.52 3.25
N TYR A 264 -7.01 -2.71 2.52
CA TYR A 264 -6.65 -1.34 2.87
C TYR A 264 -6.25 -0.54 1.61
N MET A 265 -6.24 0.80 1.73
CA MET A 265 -5.89 1.70 0.62
C MET A 265 -4.36 1.83 0.44
N ALA A 266 -3.75 0.82 -0.19
CA ALA A 266 -2.33 0.77 -0.48
C ALA A 266 -1.94 1.74 -1.60
N ASN A 267 -0.76 2.36 -1.49
CA ASN A 267 -0.10 2.89 -2.67
C ASN A 267 0.40 1.72 -3.52
N TYR A 268 -0.35 1.41 -4.58
CA TYR A 268 -0.12 0.20 -5.38
C TYR A 268 1.20 0.23 -6.17
N PHE A 269 1.64 1.40 -6.61
CA PHE A 269 2.75 1.53 -7.55
C PHE A 269 4.08 1.89 -6.90
N ARG A 270 4.08 2.35 -5.65
CA ARG A 270 5.27 2.91 -5.00
C ARG A 270 5.26 2.69 -3.50
N TRP A 271 6.42 2.89 -2.88
CA TRP A 271 6.60 2.90 -1.43
C TRP A 271 6.18 1.59 -0.75
N PHE A 272 6.48 0.44 -1.37
CA PHE A 272 6.39 -0.87 -0.72
C PHE A 272 4.99 -1.20 -0.19
N GLY A 273 3.93 -0.69 -0.83
CA GLY A 273 2.54 -0.92 -0.41
C GLY A 273 2.09 -0.11 0.81
N VAL A 274 2.86 0.90 1.25
CA VAL A 274 2.45 1.80 2.34
C VAL A 274 1.15 2.51 1.97
N PRO A 275 0.17 2.64 2.89
CA PRO A 275 -1.12 3.26 2.61
C PRO A 275 -1.03 4.75 2.31
N GLU A 276 -1.99 5.28 1.55
CA GLU A 276 -2.19 6.72 1.28
C GLU A 276 -2.69 7.53 2.50
N ALA A 277 -2.59 6.96 3.70
CA ALA A 277 -2.89 7.66 4.93
C ALA A 277 -1.87 8.78 5.17
N PRO A 278 -2.29 9.98 5.64
CA PRO A 278 -3.62 10.30 6.17
C PRO A 278 -4.61 10.94 5.17
N PHE A 279 -4.28 11.08 3.88
CA PHE A 279 -4.98 12.01 2.97
C PHE A 279 -6.01 11.36 2.03
N GLY A 280 -5.96 10.05 1.81
CA GLY A 280 -6.79 9.36 0.81
C GLY A 280 -8.26 9.14 1.18
N THR A 281 -8.56 9.07 2.48
CA THR A 281 -9.92 8.81 2.99
C THR A 281 -10.68 10.12 3.19
N PRO A 282 -11.97 10.22 2.80
CA PRO A 282 -12.84 9.15 2.28
C PRO A 282 -12.91 9.07 0.75
N TYR A 283 -12.16 9.90 0.02
CA TYR A 283 -12.31 10.03 -1.43
C TYR A 283 -11.93 8.74 -2.18
N TYR A 284 -10.79 8.14 -1.88
CA TYR A 284 -10.38 6.89 -2.54
C TYR A 284 -11.26 5.70 -2.13
N ASP A 285 -11.81 5.71 -0.93
CA ASP A 285 -12.76 4.69 -0.46
C ASP A 285 -14.08 4.79 -1.24
N LEU A 286 -14.55 6.01 -1.53
CA LEU A 286 -15.68 6.24 -2.44
C LEU A 286 -15.37 5.75 -3.85
N LEU A 287 -14.18 6.05 -4.39
CA LEU A 287 -13.80 5.55 -5.72
C LEU A 287 -13.73 4.02 -5.74
N ALA A 288 -13.15 3.38 -4.72
CA ALA A 288 -13.13 1.93 -4.58
C ALA A 288 -14.56 1.37 -4.61
N ALA A 289 -15.49 1.96 -3.84
CA ALA A 289 -16.90 1.57 -3.89
C ALA A 289 -17.52 1.72 -5.29
N MET A 290 -17.20 2.80 -6.02
CA MET A 290 -17.68 3.04 -7.38
C MET A 290 -17.15 2.02 -8.40
N THR A 291 -15.94 1.46 -8.19
CA THR A 291 -15.37 0.45 -9.09
C THR A 291 -16.18 -0.85 -9.15
N HIS A 292 -16.97 -1.16 -8.11
CA HIS A 292 -17.88 -2.31 -8.11
C HIS A 292 -19.04 -2.15 -9.11
N VAL A 293 -19.40 -0.92 -9.47
CA VAL A 293 -20.46 -0.65 -10.46
C VAL A 293 -19.87 -0.59 -11.87
N SER A 294 -18.84 0.24 -12.06
CA SER A 294 -18.15 0.37 -13.34
C SER A 294 -16.77 0.98 -13.16
N THR A 295 -15.84 0.65 -14.05
CA THR A 295 -14.52 1.28 -14.16
C THR A 295 -14.42 2.21 -15.38
N ALA A 296 -15.53 2.48 -16.05
CA ALA A 296 -15.58 3.39 -17.19
C ALA A 296 -15.17 4.81 -16.77
N SER A 297 -14.39 5.49 -17.61
CA SER A 297 -13.88 6.84 -17.32
C SER A 297 -15.00 7.83 -17.02
N VAL A 298 -16.09 7.81 -17.80
CA VAL A 298 -17.27 8.67 -17.58
C VAL A 298 -17.86 8.45 -16.18
N TRP A 299 -17.98 7.20 -15.73
CA TRP A 299 -18.50 6.86 -14.40
C TRP A 299 -17.56 7.31 -13.27
N MET A 300 -16.29 6.94 -13.36
CA MET A 300 -15.30 7.24 -12.31
C MET A 300 -15.05 8.74 -12.13
N ARG A 301 -15.33 9.54 -13.16
CA ARG A 301 -15.18 11.00 -13.15
C ARG A 301 -16.45 11.74 -12.69
N LEU A 302 -17.55 11.04 -12.41
CA LEU A 302 -18.79 11.65 -11.93
C LEU A 302 -18.62 12.47 -10.64
N PRO A 303 -17.86 12.04 -9.61
CA PRO A 303 -17.66 12.83 -8.41
C PRO A 303 -17.02 14.19 -8.72
N ALA A 304 -16.08 14.23 -9.68
CA ALA A 304 -15.49 15.49 -10.13
C ALA A 304 -16.54 16.36 -10.84
N LEU A 305 -17.35 15.81 -11.74
CA LEU A 305 -18.42 16.57 -12.39
C LEU A 305 -19.40 17.18 -11.37
N VAL A 306 -19.84 16.39 -10.38
CA VAL A 306 -20.73 16.85 -9.31
C VAL A 306 -20.06 17.96 -8.49
N ALA A 307 -18.79 17.80 -8.11
CA ALA A 307 -18.03 18.83 -7.40
C ALA A 307 -17.93 20.13 -8.21
N GLY A 308 -17.71 20.05 -9.53
CA GLY A 308 -17.66 21.22 -10.42
C GLY A 308 -19.00 21.95 -10.51
N LEU A 309 -20.10 21.20 -10.62
CA LEU A 309 -21.45 21.77 -10.59
C LEU A 309 -21.75 22.47 -9.26
N LEU A 310 -21.43 21.82 -8.13
CA LEU A 310 -21.62 22.39 -6.78
C LEU A 310 -20.73 23.61 -6.53
N ALA A 311 -19.49 23.59 -7.02
CA ALA A 311 -18.58 24.73 -6.94
C ALA A 311 -19.14 25.93 -7.72
N TRP A 312 -19.60 25.72 -8.96
CA TRP A 312 -20.26 26.77 -9.73
C TRP A 312 -21.52 27.30 -9.05
N TRP A 313 -22.34 26.42 -8.49
CA TRP A 313 -23.55 26.81 -7.77
C TRP A 313 -23.23 27.67 -6.54
N SER A 314 -22.20 27.28 -5.79
CA SER A 314 -21.72 28.03 -4.63
C SER A 314 -21.19 29.41 -5.01
N ILE A 315 -20.41 29.50 -6.10
CA ILE A 315 -19.87 30.77 -6.60
C ILE A 315 -21.01 31.70 -7.05
N SER A 316 -21.92 31.20 -7.88
CA SER A 316 -22.97 32.00 -8.51
C SER A 316 -24.09 32.40 -7.53
N ARG A 317 -24.42 31.56 -6.53
CA ARG A 317 -25.58 31.77 -5.64
C ARG A 317 -25.23 32.22 -4.23
N GLU A 318 -24.05 31.90 -3.71
CA GLU A 318 -23.63 32.30 -2.37
C GLU A 318 -22.56 33.38 -2.39
N VAL A 319 -21.51 33.23 -3.20
CA VAL A 319 -20.37 34.15 -3.20
C VAL A 319 -20.70 35.45 -3.94
N ALA A 320 -21.11 35.35 -5.20
CA ALA A 320 -21.34 36.53 -6.04
C ALA A 320 -22.36 37.53 -5.45
N PRO A 321 -23.51 37.10 -4.87
CA PRO A 321 -24.46 38.04 -4.27
C PRO A 321 -23.95 38.72 -2.99
N ARG A 322 -22.99 38.12 -2.29
CA ARG A 322 -22.38 38.65 -1.05
C ARG A 322 -21.27 39.67 -1.32
N LEU A 323 -20.70 39.70 -2.53
CA LEU A 323 -19.65 40.65 -2.94
C LEU A 323 -20.14 42.09 -3.15
N GLY A 324 -21.46 42.33 -3.11
CA GLY A 324 -22.03 43.68 -3.02
C GLY A 324 -23.06 44.03 -4.10
N ALA A 325 -23.72 45.17 -3.93
CA ALA A 325 -24.80 45.62 -4.82
C ALA A 325 -24.33 45.99 -6.24
N ALA A 326 -23.08 46.42 -6.40
CA ALA A 326 -22.51 46.79 -7.70
C ALA A 326 -22.40 45.58 -8.65
N VAL A 327 -22.03 44.41 -8.10
CA VAL A 327 -21.94 43.14 -8.84
C VAL A 327 -23.32 42.64 -9.30
N ARG A 328 -24.39 43.01 -8.59
CA ARG A 328 -25.77 42.62 -8.94
C ARG A 328 -26.40 43.45 -10.06
N ARG A 329 -25.82 44.61 -10.39
CA ARG A 329 -26.39 45.55 -11.39
C ARG A 329 -26.04 45.20 -12.83
N THR A 330 -24.98 44.42 -13.07
CA THR A 330 -24.53 44.05 -14.42
C THR A 330 -24.22 42.56 -14.48
N SER A 331 -24.41 41.94 -15.65
CA SER A 331 -24.10 40.51 -15.86
C SER A 331 -22.61 40.25 -16.12
N VAL A 332 -21.82 41.28 -16.41
CA VAL A 332 -20.40 41.17 -16.80
C VAL A 332 -19.57 40.42 -15.76
N PRO A 333 -19.64 40.73 -14.45
CA PRO A 333 -18.84 40.02 -13.45
C PRO A 333 -19.17 38.53 -13.34
N LEU A 334 -20.43 38.14 -13.52
CA LEU A 334 -20.85 36.73 -13.52
C LEU A 334 -20.31 35.98 -14.74
N TRP A 335 -20.32 36.60 -15.92
CA TRP A 335 -19.71 36.03 -17.12
C TRP A 335 -18.20 35.87 -16.97
N THR A 336 -17.50 36.89 -16.47
CA THR A 336 -16.06 36.79 -16.22
C THR A 336 -15.74 35.68 -15.22
N GLY A 337 -16.50 35.60 -14.11
CA GLY A 337 -16.36 34.54 -13.12
C GLY A 337 -16.60 33.14 -13.70
N ALA A 338 -17.59 32.98 -14.56
CA ALA A 338 -17.88 31.73 -15.26
C ALA A 338 -16.74 31.30 -16.17
N LEU A 339 -16.22 32.21 -16.99
CA LEU A 339 -15.14 31.91 -17.94
C LEU A 339 -13.83 31.59 -17.21
N VAL A 340 -13.50 32.33 -16.15
CA VAL A 340 -12.32 32.02 -15.33
C VAL A 340 -12.51 30.67 -14.64
N PHE A 341 -13.67 30.41 -14.03
CA PHE A 341 -13.97 29.11 -13.42
C PHE A 341 -13.78 27.96 -14.42
N LEU A 342 -14.37 28.08 -15.62
CA LEU A 342 -14.22 27.08 -16.67
C LEU A 342 -12.76 26.93 -17.11
N ALA A 343 -12.03 28.03 -17.30
CA ALA A 343 -10.63 27.96 -17.71
C ALA A 343 -9.78 27.14 -16.73
N PHE A 344 -9.96 27.33 -15.41
CA PHE A 344 -9.25 26.54 -14.40
C PHE A 344 -9.80 25.12 -14.27
N TRP A 345 -11.11 24.95 -14.35
CA TRP A 345 -11.75 23.64 -14.17
C TRP A 345 -11.39 22.67 -15.30
N LEU A 346 -11.49 23.13 -16.54
CA LEU A 346 -11.29 22.31 -17.73
C LEU A 346 -9.83 21.88 -17.89
N THR A 347 -8.87 22.64 -17.35
CA THR A 347 -7.44 22.30 -17.42
C THR A 347 -6.97 21.38 -16.29
N PHE A 348 -7.50 21.55 -15.06
CA PHE A 348 -6.93 20.89 -13.88
C PHE A 348 -7.89 19.95 -13.15
N ASN A 349 -9.19 20.22 -13.19
CA ASN A 349 -10.18 19.55 -12.33
C ASN A 349 -11.14 18.67 -13.12
N THR A 350 -10.72 18.23 -14.31
CA THR A 350 -11.46 17.24 -15.09
C THR A 350 -11.56 15.90 -14.36
N VAL A 351 -10.65 15.69 -13.39
CA VAL A 351 -10.60 14.71 -12.28
C VAL A 351 -9.84 15.36 -11.10
N CYS A 352 -10.07 14.95 -9.83
CA CYS A 352 -9.27 15.43 -8.68
C CYS A 352 -7.88 14.78 -8.73
N GLY A 353 -6.93 15.42 -9.41
CA GLY A 353 -5.53 15.00 -9.51
C GLY A 353 -4.60 15.93 -8.74
N ARG A 354 -3.57 15.38 -8.09
CA ARG A 354 -2.54 16.14 -7.37
C ARG A 354 -1.37 16.45 -8.31
N ASN A 355 -1.24 17.68 -8.80
CA ASN A 355 -0.07 18.04 -9.61
C ASN A 355 1.15 18.43 -8.75
N ARG A 356 2.34 18.05 -9.21
CA ARG A 356 3.63 18.07 -8.50
C ARG A 356 4.19 19.46 -8.15
N SER A 357 3.56 20.57 -8.55
CA SER A 357 4.14 21.91 -8.38
C SER A 357 3.36 22.87 -7.47
N SER A 358 2.20 22.50 -6.93
CA SER A 358 1.39 23.44 -6.15
C SER A 358 0.76 22.73 -4.98
N ARG A 359 1.07 23.19 -3.76
CA ARG A 359 0.29 22.88 -2.55
C ARG A 359 -1.12 23.42 -2.77
N LEU A 360 -2.02 22.63 -3.32
CA LEU A 360 -3.46 22.85 -3.23
C LEU A 360 -4.14 21.51 -2.98
N VAL A 361 -4.65 21.44 -1.76
CA VAL A 361 -5.57 20.44 -1.22
C VAL A 361 -6.83 20.48 -2.08
N CYS A 362 -7.25 19.34 -2.65
CA CYS A 362 -8.66 19.17 -3.07
C CYS A 362 -9.50 19.43 -1.81
N CYS A 363 -10.29 20.50 -1.80
CA CYS A 363 -11.24 20.80 -0.73
C CYS A 363 -12.33 19.73 -0.63
#